data_AF-A0A952KAT4-F1
#
_entry.id   AF-A0A952KAT4-F1
#
_cell.length_a   1.000
_cell.length_b   1.000
_cell.length_c   1.000
_cell.angle_alpha   90.00
_cell.angle_beta   90.00
_cell.angle_gamma   90.00
#
_symmetry.space_group_name_H-M   'P 1'
#
loop_
_entity.id
_entity.type
_entity.pdbx_description
1 polymer ?
#
loop_
_entity_poly.entity_id
_entity_poly.type
_entity_poly.pdbx_seq_one_letter_code
_entity_poly.pdbx_strand_id
1 'polypeptide(L)' 'MPSATTPSTATATAAGVTIYHIPKCGTSRNTLALIRNAGIEPEIVEYLKTPPTRET' A
#
# COMPACT_ATOMS: atom_id res chain seq x y z
N MET A 1 -2.02 3.90 -37.38
CA MET A 1 -2.86 3.46 -36.24
C MET A 1 -1.94 3.14 -35.05
N PRO A 2 -1.70 4.07 -34.12
CA PRO A 2 -0.95 3.80 -32.89
C PRO A 2 -1.90 3.73 -31.68
N SER A 3 -2.09 2.54 -31.11
CA SER A 3 -2.76 2.39 -29.80
C SER A 3 -1.96 1.40 -28.96
N ALA A 4 -0.81 1.88 -28.47
CA ALA A 4 -0.15 1.30 -27.31
C ALA A 4 -0.30 2.33 -26.17
N THR A 5 -1.30 2.15 -25.33
CA THR A 5 -1.43 2.91 -24.08
C THR A 5 -1.67 1.91 -22.97
N THR A 6 -0.56 1.45 -22.39
CA THR A 6 -0.55 0.82 -21.07
C THR A 6 0.51 1.55 -20.24
N PRO A 7 0.14 2.46 -19.33
CA PRO A 7 1.02 2.85 -18.25
C PRO A 7 0.80 1.86 -17.10
N SER A 8 1.38 0.65 -17.19
CA SER A 8 1.51 -0.21 -16.02
C SER A 8 2.77 0.21 -15.28
N THR A 9 2.69 1.34 -14.58
CA THR A 9 3.74 1.82 -13.69
C THR A 9 3.88 0.82 -12.54
N ALA A 10 4.73 -0.20 -12.73
CA ALA A 10 5.30 -0.97 -11.64
C ALA A 10 6.37 -0.09 -10.99
N THR A 11 5.95 0.87 -10.15
CA THR A 11 6.90 1.62 -9.33
C THR A 11 7.50 0.67 -8.31
N ALA A 12 8.83 0.70 -8.28
CA ALA A 12 9.70 -0.20 -7.56
C ALA A 12 9.43 -0.18 -6.05
N THR A 13 9.16 -1.37 -5.51
CA THR A 13 9.19 -1.71 -4.09
C THR A 13 10.49 -1.21 -3.44
N ALA A 14 10.39 -0.18 -2.61
CA ALA A 14 11.46 0.25 -1.72
C ALA A 14 11.21 -0.31 -0.30
N ALA A 15 11.94 -1.39 0.00
CA ALA A 15 12.30 -1.86 1.35
C ALA A 15 11.19 -1.98 2.42
N GLY A 16 10.48 -3.12 2.43
CA GLY A 16 10.11 -3.83 3.66
C GLY A 16 9.05 -3.24 4.60
N VAL A 17 8.35 -2.17 4.23
CA VAL A 17 7.29 -1.57 5.08
C VAL A 17 5.92 -2.04 4.63
N THR A 18 5.35 -3.00 5.34
CA THR A 18 3.95 -3.44 5.15
C THR A 18 3.02 -2.66 6.08
N ILE A 19 2.03 -1.98 5.52
CA ILE A 19 0.97 -1.32 6.28
C ILE A 19 -0.34 -2.09 6.18
N TYR A 20 -0.85 -2.48 7.35
CA TYR A 20 -2.19 -3.04 7.47
C TYR A 20 -3.21 -1.91 7.53
N HIS A 21 -3.87 -1.65 6.41
CA HIS A 21 -4.77 -0.53 6.25
C HIS A 21 -6.23 -0.98 6.17
N ILE A 22 -7.13 -0.12 6.68
CA ILE A 22 -8.57 -0.21 6.41
C ILE A 22 -9.11 1.07 5.79
N PRO A 23 -9.77 0.97 4.62
CA PRO A 23 -10.32 2.14 3.94
C PRO A 23 -11.44 2.83 4.75
N LYS A 24 -12.06 2.10 5.69
CA LYS A 24 -13.13 2.61 6.55
C LYS A 24 -12.63 3.42 7.76
N CYS A 25 -11.33 3.49 8.01
CA CYS A 25 -10.79 4.19 9.18
C CYS A 25 -10.02 5.44 8.80
N GLY A 26 -10.44 6.59 9.34
CA GLY A 26 -9.82 7.89 9.08
C GLY A 26 -8.35 7.94 9.52
N THR A 27 -8.03 7.34 10.66
CA THR A 27 -6.65 7.30 11.20
C THR A 27 -5.70 6.56 10.28
N SER A 28 -6.14 5.41 9.74
CA SER A 28 -5.31 4.61 8.83
C SER A 28 -5.02 5.33 7.50
N ARG A 29 -5.96 6.19 7.02
CA ARG A 29 -5.74 7.02 5.83
C ARG A 29 -4.74 8.14 6.10
N ASN A 30 -4.76 8.71 7.29
CA ASN A 30 -3.78 9.73 7.70
C ASN A 30 -2.36 9.13 7.78
N THR A 31 -2.22 7.93 8.35
CA THR A 31 -0.93 7.22 8.38
C THR A 31 -0.38 6.94 6.98
N LEU A 32 -1.24 6.51 6.05
CA LEU A 32 -0.84 6.25 4.66
C LEU A 32 -0.34 7.54 3.97
N ALA A 33 -1.00 8.68 4.22
CA ALA A 33 -0.56 9.98 3.73
C ALA A 33 0.80 10.40 4.32
N LEU A 34 1.03 10.17 5.61
CA LEU A 34 2.30 10.46 6.28
C LEU A 34 3.46 9.63 5.73
N ILE A 35 3.24 8.33 5.49
CA ILE A 35 4.28 7.44 4.96
C ILE A 35 4.64 7.83 3.52
N ARG A 36 3.64 8.14 2.69
CA ARG A 36 3.88 8.68 1.34
C ARG A 36 4.61 10.03 1.36
N ASN A 37 4.29 10.90 2.32
CA ASN A 37 4.97 12.18 2.49
C ASN A 37 6.42 12.01 2.98
N ALA A 38 6.73 10.93 3.69
CA ALA A 38 8.09 10.56 4.07
C ALA A 38 8.91 9.97 2.91
N GLY A 39 8.34 9.87 1.70
CA GLY A 39 9.00 9.29 0.53
C GLY A 39 9.10 7.76 0.58
N ILE A 40 8.30 7.12 1.44
CA ILE A 40 8.25 5.66 1.59
C ILE A 40 7.01 5.17 0.86
N GLU A 41 7.15 4.14 0.03
CA GLU A 41 6.03 3.46 -0.64
C GLU A 41 5.73 2.15 0.09
N PRO A 42 4.78 2.15 1.07
CA PRO A 42 4.47 0.97 1.83
C PRO A 42 3.58 0.02 1.02
N GLU A 43 3.71 -1.27 1.30
CA GLU A 43 2.79 -2.28 0.79
C GLU A 43 1.47 -2.23 1.60
N ILE A 44 0.36 -1.95 0.92
CA ILE A 44 -0.95 -1.76 1.55
C ILE A 44 -1.68 -3.10 1.59
N VAL A 45 -1.82 -3.67 2.79
CA VAL A 45 -2.50 -4.95 3.03
C VAL A 45 -3.81 -4.73 3.80
N GLU A 46 -4.93 -5.25 3.28
CA GLU A 46 -6.23 -5.11 3.92
C GLU A 46 -6.44 -6.20 4.98
N TYR A 47 -6.34 -5.83 6.26
CA TYR A 47 -6.34 -6.82 7.36
C TYR A 47 -7.62 -7.67 7.44
N LEU A 48 -8.75 -7.18 6.89
CA LEU A 48 -10.02 -7.92 6.88
C LEU A 48 -10.00 -9.12 5.91
N LYS A 49 -9.16 -9.08 4.87
CA LYS A 49 -9.09 -10.14 3.85
C LYS A 49 -7.94 -11.09 4.10
N THR A 50 -6.84 -10.58 4.64
CA THR A 50 -5.65 -11.35 4.97
C THR A 50 -5.36 -11.16 6.45
N PRO A 51 -6.05 -11.89 7.34
CA PRO A 51 -5.68 -11.91 8.74
C PRO A 51 -4.26 -12.47 8.84
N PRO A 52 -3.30 -11.73 9.43
CA PRO A 52 -2.00 -12.32 9.70
C PRO A 52 -2.21 -13.46 10.69
N THR A 53 -1.79 -14.66 10.33
CA THR A 53 -1.72 -15.78 11.27
C THR A 53 -0.75 -15.36 12.36
N ARG A 54 -1.26 -15.17 13.58
CA ARG A 54 -0.44 -14.91 14.75
C ARG A 54 0.35 -16.19 15.03
N GLU A 55 1.54 -16.31 14.46
CA GLU A 55 2.52 -17.28 14.94
C GLU A 55 2.88 -16.83 16.36
N THR A 56 2.38 -17.58 17.34
CA THR A 56 2.68 -17.41 18.77
C THR A 56 3.90 -18.24 19.11
#